data_AF-A0A6I2FUK1-F1
#
_entry.id   AF-A0A6I2FUK1-F1
#
_cell.length_a   1.000
_cell.length_b   1.000
_cell.length_c   1.000
_cell.angle_alpha   90.00
_cell.angle_beta   90.00
_cell.angle_gamma   90.00
#
_symmetry.space_group_name_H-M   'P 1'
#
loop_
_entity.id
_entity.type
_entity.pdbx_description
1 polymer ?
#
loop_
_entity_poly.entity_id
_entity_poly.type
_entity_poly.pdbx_seq_one_letter_code
_entity_poly.pdbx_strand_id
1 'polypeptide(L)'
;MRAAGISALIAVTVVVLAPQAAAKELAPGLTCGDDYTCRNDTGDTYRVTWQAICNTGRSQQATLWVGPHSTEVFRAVCPPLYKPGFTEDFGKWIPGSPLTIDYLDAVVDNDPAALTGG
;
A
#
# COMPACT_ATOMS: atom_id res chain seq x y z
N MET A 1 14.61 34.49 -59.84
CA MET A 1 13.88 33.39 -59.16
C MET A 1 13.96 33.65 -57.66
N ARG A 2 12.82 33.61 -56.96
CA ARG A 2 12.65 33.92 -55.54
C ARG A 2 12.78 32.65 -54.71
N ALA A 3 13.38 32.71 -53.53
CA ALA A 3 13.07 31.80 -52.42
C ALA A 3 13.48 32.44 -51.08
N ALA A 4 12.51 32.89 -50.30
CA ALA A 4 12.67 33.27 -48.90
C ALA A 4 12.36 32.04 -48.05
N GLY A 5 13.34 31.54 -47.29
CA GLY A 5 13.17 30.40 -46.38
C GLY A 5 12.59 30.86 -45.04
N ILE A 6 11.50 30.24 -44.61
CA ILE A 6 10.81 30.53 -43.36
C ILE A 6 11.28 29.51 -42.32
N SER A 7 12.05 29.94 -41.33
CA SER A 7 12.46 29.08 -40.21
C SER A 7 11.33 28.98 -39.19
N ALA A 8 10.72 27.80 -39.04
CA ALA A 8 9.72 27.52 -38.02
C ALA A 8 10.41 27.03 -36.74
N LEU A 9 10.34 27.82 -35.66
CA LEU A 9 10.75 27.41 -34.31
C LEU A 9 9.57 26.67 -33.65
N ILE A 10 9.73 25.37 -33.40
CA ILE A 10 8.75 24.58 -32.64
C ILE A 10 9.09 24.73 -31.15
N ALA A 11 8.24 25.42 -30.40
CA ALA A 11 8.31 25.51 -28.95
C ALA A 11 7.67 24.26 -28.34
N VAL A 12 8.45 23.43 -27.65
CA VAL A 12 7.93 22.29 -26.87
C VAL A 12 7.62 22.80 -25.46
N THR A 13 6.34 23.00 -25.17
CA THR A 13 5.86 23.25 -23.81
C THR A 13 5.80 21.92 -23.05
N VAL A 14 6.65 21.76 -22.04
CA VAL A 14 6.57 20.65 -21.09
C VAL A 14 5.43 20.96 -20.11
N VAL A 15 4.31 20.25 -20.23
CA VAL A 15 3.23 20.31 -19.24
C VAL A 15 3.67 19.46 -18.05
N VAL A 16 4.07 20.12 -16.96
CA VAL A 16 4.31 19.45 -15.68
C VAL A 16 2.94 19.18 -15.06
N LEU A 17 2.46 17.94 -15.21
CA LEU A 17 1.30 17.46 -14.47
C LEU A 17 1.65 17.51 -12.98
N ALA A 18 0.83 18.23 -12.20
CA ALA A 18 0.96 18.29 -10.75
C ALA A 18 0.94 16.86 -10.16
N PRO A 19 1.62 16.61 -9.02
CA PRO A 19 1.51 15.33 -8.33
C PRO A 19 0.06 15.17 -7.88
N GLN A 20 -0.71 14.45 -8.69
CA GLN A 20 -1.95 13.81 -8.26
C GLN A 20 -1.63 13.07 -6.97
N ALA A 21 -2.47 13.25 -5.95
CA ALA A 21 -2.35 12.62 -4.64
C ALA A 21 -2.22 11.11 -4.84
N ALA A 22 -0.98 10.67 -5.02
CA ALA A 22 -0.68 9.34 -5.46
C ALA A 22 -0.74 8.51 -4.20
N ALA A 23 -1.79 7.71 -4.08
CA ALA A 23 -1.64 6.43 -3.39
C ALA A 23 -0.31 5.85 -3.89
N LYS A 24 0.63 5.61 -2.97
CA LYS A 24 1.97 5.15 -3.30
C LYS A 24 1.83 3.99 -4.27
N GLU A 25 2.18 4.21 -5.55
CA GLU A 25 1.99 3.20 -6.58
C GLU A 25 3.02 2.10 -6.31
N LEU A 26 2.57 1.06 -5.62
CA LEU A 26 3.39 -0.07 -5.19
C LEU A 26 3.71 -0.99 -6.37
N ALA A 27 2.74 -1.12 -7.28
CA ALA A 27 2.87 -1.78 -8.57
C ALA A 27 1.85 -1.17 -9.55
N PRO A 28 2.08 -1.25 -10.86
CA PRO A 28 1.16 -0.71 -11.85
C PRO A 28 -0.27 -1.23 -11.69
N GLY A 29 -1.25 -0.32 -11.54
CA GLY A 29 -2.66 -0.69 -11.39
C GLY A 29 -3.05 -1.31 -10.04
N LEU A 30 -2.14 -1.33 -9.06
CA LEU A 30 -2.42 -1.67 -7.68
C LEU A 30 -2.46 -0.39 -6.82
N THR A 31 -3.60 -0.14 -6.21
CA THR A 31 -3.83 1.02 -5.33
C THR A 31 -4.12 0.53 -3.92
N CYS A 32 -3.24 0.83 -2.97
CA CYS A 32 -3.46 0.53 -1.55
C CYS A 32 -3.57 1.81 -0.73
N GLY A 33 -4.54 1.87 0.18
CA GLY A 33 -4.87 3.06 0.98
C GLY A 33 -4.68 2.86 2.49
N ASP A 34 -4.80 3.96 3.23
CA ASP A 34 -4.73 3.97 4.70
C ASP A 34 -5.97 3.32 5.36
N ASP A 35 -7.00 3.02 4.57
CA ASP A 35 -8.25 2.36 4.98
C ASP A 35 -8.15 0.83 5.00
N TYR A 36 -6.94 0.27 4.98
CA TYR A 36 -6.67 -1.17 4.99
C TYR A 36 -7.22 -1.88 3.75
N THR A 37 -7.35 -1.15 2.64
CA THR A 37 -7.83 -1.70 1.38
C THR A 37 -6.74 -1.67 0.31
N CYS A 38 -6.71 -2.72 -0.51
CA CYS A 38 -5.93 -2.76 -1.74
C CYS A 38 -6.85 -3.13 -2.90
N ARG A 39 -6.87 -2.28 -3.92
CA ARG A 39 -7.61 -2.46 -5.16
C ARG A 39 -6.64 -2.78 -6.30
N ASN A 40 -6.95 -3.84 -7.03
CA ASN A 40 -6.23 -4.25 -8.22
C ASN A 40 -7.12 -4.07 -9.45
N ASP A 41 -6.75 -3.17 -10.35
CA ASP A 41 -7.47 -2.92 -11.60
C ASP A 41 -6.92 -3.74 -12.80
N THR A 42 -5.94 -4.61 -12.56
CA THR A 42 -5.27 -5.44 -13.58
C THR A 42 -5.82 -6.87 -13.66
N GLY A 43 -5.38 -7.60 -14.68
CA GLY A 43 -5.67 -9.03 -14.86
C GLY A 43 -4.73 -9.98 -14.08
N ASP A 44 -3.74 -9.44 -13.38
CA ASP A 44 -2.76 -10.21 -12.60
C ASP A 44 -3.20 -10.38 -11.15
N THR A 45 -2.57 -11.30 -10.42
CA THR A 45 -2.66 -11.41 -8.96
C THR A 45 -1.43 -10.76 -8.34
N TYR A 46 -1.64 -9.95 -7.30
CA TYR A 46 -0.56 -9.31 -6.55
C TYR A 46 -0.35 -9.95 -5.20
N ARG A 47 0.91 -10.22 -4.86
CA ARG A 47 1.36 -10.47 -3.49
C ARG A 47 1.87 -9.17 -2.88
N VAL A 48 1.14 -8.65 -1.91
CA VAL A 48 1.45 -7.40 -1.22
C VAL A 48 2.03 -7.69 0.15
N THR A 49 3.22 -7.18 0.42
CA THR A 49 3.85 -7.24 1.75
C THR A 49 3.60 -5.93 2.48
N TRP A 50 3.04 -6.01 3.67
CA TRP A 50 2.72 -4.86 4.50
C TRP A 50 3.22 -5.03 5.92
N GLN A 51 3.42 -3.92 6.61
CA GLN A 51 3.79 -3.86 8.01
C GLN A 51 2.89 -2.89 8.76
N ALA A 52 2.25 -3.35 9.83
CA ALA A 52 1.55 -2.49 10.79
C ALA A 52 2.49 -2.11 11.93
N ILE A 53 2.47 -0.84 12.31
CA ILE A 53 3.08 -0.34 13.53
C ILE A 53 2.00 -0.24 14.60
N CYS A 54 2.21 -0.91 15.73
CA CYS A 54 1.22 -1.01 16.80
C CYS A 54 1.46 0.02 17.91
N ASN A 55 0.37 0.44 18.57
CA ASN A 55 0.42 1.29 19.77
C ASN A 55 1.21 0.67 20.94
N THR A 56 1.45 -0.64 20.89
CA THR A 56 2.26 -1.39 21.84
C THR A 56 3.77 -1.27 21.58
N GLY A 57 4.20 -0.53 20.55
CA GLY A 57 5.59 -0.42 20.13
C GLY A 57 6.11 -1.65 19.38
N ARG A 58 5.22 -2.58 19.02
CA ARG A 58 5.52 -3.76 18.21
C ARG A 58 5.17 -3.50 16.75
N SER A 59 5.79 -4.24 15.85
CA SER A 59 5.42 -4.27 14.44
C SER A 59 4.91 -5.65 14.06
N GLN A 60 3.90 -5.72 13.20
CA GLN A 60 3.45 -6.96 12.57
C GLN A 60 3.64 -6.83 11.07
N GLN A 61 4.32 -7.81 10.45
CA GLN A 61 4.41 -7.91 9.00
C GLN A 61 3.57 -9.10 8.54
N ALA A 62 2.87 -8.95 7.43
CA ALA A 62 2.17 -10.05 6.79
C ALA A 62 2.07 -9.83 5.28
N THR A 63 1.45 -10.80 4.63
CA THR A 63 1.21 -10.82 3.20
C THR A 63 -0.28 -10.82 2.92
N LEU A 64 -0.70 -10.01 1.96
CA LEU A 64 -2.03 -10.00 1.38
C LEU A 64 -1.94 -10.41 -0.08
N TRP A 65 -2.90 -11.21 -0.53
CA TRP A 65 -3.07 -11.53 -1.93
C TRP A 65 -4.25 -10.76 -2.49
N VAL A 66 -4.03 -10.02 -3.58
CA VAL A 66 -5.06 -9.23 -4.23
C VAL A 66 -5.27 -9.80 -5.63
N GLY A 67 -6.38 -10.49 -5.82
CA GLY A 67 -6.70 -11.15 -7.08
C GLY A 67 -6.99 -10.15 -8.22
N PRO A 68 -7.14 -10.64 -9.46
CA PRO A 68 -7.43 -9.81 -10.62
C PRO A 68 -8.75 -9.06 -10.46
N HIS A 69 -8.78 -7.77 -10.82
CA HIS A 69 -9.98 -6.92 -10.77
C HIS A 69 -10.73 -6.96 -9.42
N SER A 70 -9.99 -7.12 -8.30
CA SER A 70 -10.55 -7.29 -6.96
C SER A 70 -10.22 -6.13 -6.03
N THR A 71 -10.93 -6.06 -4.91
CA THR A 71 -10.60 -5.18 -3.79
C THR A 71 -10.62 -5.99 -2.53
N GLU A 72 -9.48 -6.04 -1.85
CA GLU A 72 -9.30 -6.82 -0.64
C GLU A 72 -9.16 -5.90 0.56
N VAL A 73 -9.81 -6.29 1.66
CA VAL A 73 -9.70 -5.63 2.96
C VAL A 73 -8.92 -6.56 3.86
N PHE A 74 -7.79 -6.09 4.40
CA PHE A 74 -7.00 -6.89 5.34
C PHE A 74 -7.16 -6.39 6.77
N ARG A 75 -7.02 -7.30 7.73
CA ARG A 75 -7.06 -6.97 9.16
C ARG A 75 -5.67 -6.98 9.73
N ALA A 76 -5.16 -5.81 10.11
CA ALA A 76 -3.97 -5.72 10.93
C ALA A 76 -4.28 -6.20 12.36
N VAL A 77 -3.52 -7.16 12.87
CA VAL A 77 -3.71 -7.75 14.20
C VAL A 77 -2.53 -7.39 15.08
N CYS A 78 -2.70 -6.33 15.87
CA CYS A 78 -1.68 -5.91 16.80
C CYS A 78 -1.75 -6.73 18.10
N PRO A 79 -0.65 -7.38 18.53
CA PRO A 79 -0.64 -8.13 19.77
C PRO A 79 -0.77 -7.19 20.98
N PRO A 80 -1.50 -7.61 22.04
CA PRO A 80 -1.63 -6.82 23.25
C PRO A 80 -0.30 -6.75 24.01
N LEU A 81 -0.14 -5.71 24.82
CA LEU A 81 1.02 -5.53 25.69
C LEU A 81 0.58 -5.57 27.15
N TYR A 82 1.21 -6.44 27.93
CA TYR A 82 1.09 -6.41 29.37
C TYR A 82 2.06 -5.37 29.95
N LYS A 83 1.54 -4.38 30.70
CA LYS A 83 2.35 -3.43 31.46
C LYS A 83 2.21 -3.71 32.96
N PRO A 84 3.29 -4.15 33.63
CA PRO A 84 3.28 -4.27 35.09
C PRO A 84 3.27 -2.87 35.74
N GLY A 85 2.70 -2.76 36.95
CA GLY A 85 2.79 -1.54 37.78
C GLY A 85 1.78 -0.43 37.49
N PHE A 86 0.73 -0.69 36.70
CA PHE A 86 -0.44 0.19 36.66
C PHE A 86 -1.27 -0.07 37.93
N THR A 87 -1.51 0.93 38.78
CA THR A 87 -2.42 0.83 39.94
C THR A 87 -3.81 0.41 39.43
N GLU A 88 -4.46 -0.67 39.88
CA GLU A 88 -4.41 -1.38 41.16
C GLU A 88 -4.05 -2.88 40.96
N ASP A 89 -2.92 -3.28 41.53
CA ASP A 89 -2.46 -4.61 41.95
C ASP A 89 -1.87 -5.69 41.02
N PHE A 90 -2.15 -5.83 39.72
CA PHE A 90 -1.50 -6.91 38.92
C PHE A 90 -1.21 -6.57 37.45
N GLY A 91 -0.91 -5.30 37.16
CA GLY A 91 -0.61 -4.87 35.78
C GLY A 91 -1.85 -4.80 34.89
N LYS A 92 -1.69 -4.22 33.70
CA LYS A 92 -2.78 -3.95 32.77
C LYS A 92 -2.45 -4.48 31.38
N TRP A 93 -3.38 -5.23 30.81
CA TRP A 93 -3.36 -5.56 29.39
C TRP A 93 -3.81 -4.35 28.58
N ILE A 94 -2.94 -3.90 27.68
CA ILE A 94 -3.24 -2.85 26.71
C ILE A 94 -3.59 -3.55 25.41
N PRO A 95 -4.82 -3.37 24.88
CA PRO A 95 -5.17 -3.94 23.59
C PRO A 95 -4.25 -3.35 22.51
N GLY A 96 -3.77 -4.22 21.63
CA GLY A 96 -2.99 -3.81 20.47
C GLY A 96 -3.91 -3.26 19.40
N SER A 97 -3.60 -2.06 18.93
CA SER A 97 -4.27 -1.43 17.78
C SER A 97 -3.22 -0.94 16.79
N PRO A 98 -3.46 -1.09 15.47
CA PRO A 98 -2.60 -0.49 14.46
C PRO A 98 -2.66 1.03 14.58
N LEU A 99 -1.50 1.68 14.53
CA LEU A 99 -1.36 3.13 14.42
C LEU A 99 -1.20 3.54 12.96
N THR A 100 -0.34 2.83 12.24
CA THR A 100 -0.05 3.07 10.82
C THR A 100 0.17 1.73 10.12
N ILE A 101 0.03 1.75 8.81
CA ILE A 101 0.46 0.67 7.92
C ILE A 101 1.41 1.23 6.88
N ASP A 102 2.48 0.49 6.66
CA ASP A 102 3.40 0.69 5.57
C ASP A 102 3.29 -0.46 4.59
N TYR A 103 3.01 -0.14 3.33
CA TYR A 103 3.13 -1.09 2.23
C TYR A 103 4.60 -1.12 1.78
N LEU A 104 5.22 -2.28 1.98
CA LEU A 104 6.65 -2.48 1.80
C LEU A 104 6.99 -2.88 0.37
N ASP A 105 6.20 -3.80 -0.20
CA ASP A 105 6.45 -4.39 -1.52
C ASP A 105 5.15 -4.91 -2.14
N ALA A 106 5.09 -4.92 -3.47
CA ALA A 106 4.02 -5.56 -4.23
C ALA A 106 4.59 -6.17 -5.51
N VAL A 107 4.39 -7.48 -5.67
CA VAL A 107 4.88 -8.23 -6.83
C VAL A 107 3.76 -9.00 -7.48
N VAL A 108 3.80 -9.11 -8.81
CA VAL A 108 2.92 -10.00 -9.55
C VAL A 108 3.27 -11.44 -9.17
N ASP A 109 2.27 -12.18 -8.72
CA ASP A 109 2.41 -13.57 -8.33
C ASP A 109 1.11 -14.31 -8.68
N ASN A 110 1.11 -14.88 -9.88
CA ASN A 110 -0.02 -15.54 -10.52
C ASN A 110 -0.10 -17.04 -10.16
N ASP A 111 0.50 -17.47 -9.05
CA ASP A 111 0.37 -18.85 -8.56
C ASP A 111 -1.09 -19.14 -8.17
N PRO A 112 -1.77 -20.12 -8.79
CA PRO A 112 -3.15 -20.47 -8.43
C PRO A 112 -3.32 -20.89 -6.97
N ALA A 113 -2.26 -21.36 -6.29
CA ALA A 113 -2.30 -21.67 -4.86
C ALA A 113 -2.43 -20.42 -3.98
N ALA A 114 -1.98 -19.26 -4.48
CA ALA A 114 -1.94 -18.00 -3.74
C ALA A 114 -3.30 -17.51 -3.25
N LEU A 115 -4.36 -17.79 -4.02
CA LEU A 115 -5.73 -17.33 -3.72
C LEU A 115 -6.49 -18.28 -2.76
N THR A 116 -5.89 -19.39 -2.35
CA THR A 116 -6.56 -20.44 -1.57
C THR A 116 -6.15 -20.50 -0.09
N GLY A 117 -5.21 -19.66 0.34
CA GLY A 117 -4.56 -19.72 1.67
C GLY A 117 -4.79 -18.51 2.57
N GLY A 118 -6.03 -18.03 2.68
CA GLY A 118 -6.45 -16.95 3.61
C GLY A 118 -7.09 -17.47 4.88
#